data_AF-A0A137P488-F1
#
_entry.id   AF-A0A137P488-F1
#
_cell.length_a   1.000
_cell.length_b   1.000
_cell.length_c   1.000
_cell.angle_alpha   90.00
_cell.angle_beta   90.00
_cell.angle_gamma   90.00
#
_symmetry.space_group_name_H-M   'P 1'
#
loop_
_entity.id
_entity.type
_entity.pdbx_description
1 polymer ?
#
loop_
_entity_poly.entity_id
_entity_poly.type
_entity_poly.pdbx_seq_one_letter_code
_entity_poly.pdbx_strand_id
1 'polypeptide(L)' 'IMEARTQRIREDWVKVYEARIIRNALFKCYRTEGVNHYQHCRHLAEAYLDRYQKDRV' A
#
# COMPACT_ATOMS: atom_id res chain seq x y z
N ILE A 1 -15.55 -14.35 -21.91
CA ILE A 1 -15.65 -12.89 -21.66
C ILE A 1 -15.93 -12.58 -20.18
N MET A 2 -16.92 -13.22 -19.54
CA MET A 2 -17.24 -12.96 -18.12
C MET A 2 -16.13 -13.35 -17.14
N GLU A 3 -15.47 -14.49 -17.35
CA GLU A 3 -14.37 -14.95 -16.49
C GLU A 3 -13.17 -14.00 -16.50
N ALA A 4 -12.76 -13.53 -17.68
CA ALA A 4 -11.68 -12.55 -17.82
C ALA A 4 -11.99 -11.22 -17.10
N ARG A 5 -13.26 -10.78 -17.13
CA ARG A 5 -13.70 -9.59 -16.38
C ARG A 5 -13.62 -9.82 -14.87
N THR A 6 -14.11 -10.96 -14.38
CA THR A 6 -14.05 -11.30 -12.95
C THR A 6 -12.62 -11.43 -12.46
N GLN A 7 -11.74 -12.03 -13.27
CA GLN A 7 -10.33 -12.18 -12.94
C GLN A 7 -9.63 -10.82 -12.82
N ARG A 8 -9.88 -9.91 -13.78
CA ARG A 8 -9.37 -8.54 -13.71
C ARG A 8 -9.83 -7.80 -12.45
N ILE A 9 -11.12 -7.91 -12.10
CA ILE A 9 -11.65 -7.30 -10.87
C ILE A 9 -10.90 -7.84 -9.64
N ARG A 10 -10.64 -9.14 -9.56
CA ARG A 10 -9.86 -9.71 -8.44
C ARG A 10 -8.45 -9.16 -8.37
N GLU A 11 -7.77 -9.03 -9.51
CA GLU A 11 -6.42 -8.45 -9.58
C GLU A 11 -6.40 -6.99 -9.15
N ASP A 12 -7.40 -6.20 -9.55
CA ASP A 12 -7.55 -4.82 -9.12
C ASP A 12 -7.78 -4.73 -7.60
N TRP A 13 -8.59 -5.64 -7.03
CA TRP A 13 -8.72 -5.76 -5.57
C TRP A 13 -7.40 -6.10 -4.90
N VAL A 14 -6.62 -7.05 -5.43
CA VAL A 14 -5.31 -7.43 -4.86
C VAL A 14 -4.41 -6.21 -4.73
N LYS A 15 -4.31 -5.37 -5.77
CA LYS A 15 -3.51 -4.13 -5.73
C LYS A 15 -3.96 -3.18 -4.61
N VAL A 16 -5.27 -2.96 -4.49
CA VAL A 16 -5.85 -2.12 -3.43
C VAL A 16 -5.52 -2.67 -2.04
N TYR A 17 -5.58 -4.00 -1.86
CA TYR A 17 -5.25 -4.63 -0.59
C TYR A 17 -3.76 -4.56 -0.26
N GLU A 18 -2.87 -4.69 -1.25
CA GLU A 18 -1.42 -4.50 -1.06
C GLU A 18 -1.11 -3.08 -0.54
N ALA A 19 -1.70 -2.05 -1.16
CA ALA A 19 -1.53 -0.67 -0.70
C ALA A 19 -2.07 -0.45 0.72
N ARG A 20 -3.20 -1.08 1.07
CA ARG A 20 -3.77 -1.04 2.43
C ARG A 20 -2.86 -1.68 3.47
N ILE A 21 -2.18 -2.79 3.14
CA ILE A 21 -1.23 -3.45 4.05
C ILE A 21 -0.08 -2.50 4.40
N ILE A 22 0.52 -1.87 3.38
CA ILE A 22 1.63 -0.93 3.59
C ILE A 22 1.18 0.26 4.41
N ARG A 23 -0.01 0.82 4.12
CA ARG A 23 -0.60 1.92 4.89
C ARG A 23 -0.79 1.56 6.37
N ASN A 24 -1.27 0.36 6.66
CA ASN A 24 -1.46 -0.10 8.03
C ASN A 24 -0.12 -0.29 8.76
N ALA A 25 0.89 -0.84 8.08
CA ALA A 25 2.24 -0.96 8.62
C ALA A 25 2.85 0.42 8.91
N LEU A 26 2.69 1.38 7.98
CA LEU A 26 3.15 2.76 8.15
C LEU A 26 2.47 3.44 9.35
N PHE A 27 1.15 3.28 9.48
CA PHE A 27 0.40 3.82 10.62
C PHE A 27 0.89 3.24 11.96
N LYS A 28 1.14 1.93 12.00
CA LYS A 28 1.71 1.27 13.18
C LYS A 28 3.10 1.82 13.50
N CYS A 29 3.97 1.94 12.49
CA CYS A 29 5.32 2.49 12.65
C CYS A 29 5.29 3.93 13.19
N TYR A 30 4.42 4.79 12.66
CA TYR A 30 4.28 6.17 13.13
C TYR A 30 3.83 6.22 14.59
N ARG A 31 2.94 5.30 15.00
CA ARG A 31 2.45 5.20 16.38
C ARG A 31 3.52 4.67 17.34
N THR A 32 4.39 3.76 16.91
CA THR A 32 5.42 3.15 17.77
C THR A 32 6.67 4.02 17.88
N GLU A 33 7.12 4.61 16.78
CA GLU A 33 8.39 5.35 16.72
C GLU A 33 8.29 6.79 17.22
N GLY A 34 7.06 7.34 17.28
CA GLY A 34 6.85 8.72 17.71
C GLY A 34 7.73 9.68 16.91
N VAL A 35 8.55 10.48 17.57
CA VAL A 35 9.41 11.50 16.93
C VAL A 35 10.44 10.89 15.94
N ASN A 36 10.80 9.62 16.10
CA ASN A 36 11.79 8.93 15.25
C ASN A 36 11.23 8.43 13.90
N HIS A 37 9.94 8.65 13.63
CA HIS A 37 9.28 8.10 12.43
C HIS A 37 9.94 8.53 11.11
N TYR A 38 10.62 9.69 11.07
CA TYR A 38 11.32 10.19 9.88
C TYR A 38 12.48 9.29 9.43
N GLN A 39 13.15 8.62 10.36
CA GLN A 39 14.26 7.72 10.06
C GLN A 39 13.75 6.29 9.90
N HIS A 40 12.94 5.82 10.84
CA HIS A 40 12.58 4.41 10.92
C HIS A 40 11.43 4.03 9.97
N CYS A 41 10.51 4.94 9.67
CA CYS A 41 9.34 4.65 8.85
C CYS A 41 9.45 5.12 7.39
N ARG A 42 10.58 5.73 6.98
CA ARG A 42 10.77 6.29 5.64
C ARG A 42 10.54 5.26 4.53
N HIS A 43 11.10 4.07 4.69
CA HIS A 43 10.98 2.99 3.72
C HIS A 43 9.51 2.56 3.49
N LEU A 44 8.67 2.57 4.53
CA LEU A 44 7.24 2.28 4.42
C LEU A 44 6.49 3.40 3.69
N ALA A 45 6.88 4.66 3.92
CA ALA A 45 6.30 5.81 3.23
C ALA A 45 6.66 5.79 1.74
N GLU A 46 7.92 5.53 1.40
CA GLU A 46 8.41 5.37 0.02
C GLU A 46 7.69 4.21 -0.69
N ALA A 47 7.58 3.04 -0.04
CA ALA A 47 6.86 1.89 -0.58
C ALA A 47 5.36 2.17 -0.80
N TYR A 48 4.72 2.93 0.10
CA TYR A 48 3.32 3.32 -0.06
C TYR A 48 3.14 4.27 -1.25
N LEU A 49 4.04 5.23 -1.42
CA LEU A 49 3.99 6.19 -2.53
C LEU A 49 4.24 5.52 -3.88
N ASP A 50 5.20 4.59 -3.96
CA ASP A 50 5.46 3.80 -5.16
C ASP A 50 4.23 2.98 -5.58
N ARG A 51 3.59 2.29 -4.63
CA ARG A 51 2.35 1.55 -4.90
C ARG A 51 1.20 2.48 -5.30
N TYR A 52 1.02 3.60 -4.60
CA TYR A 52 -0.03 4.56 -4.92
C TYR A 52 0.11 5.18 -6.32
N GLN A 53 1.35 5.40 -6.79
CA GLN A 53 1.59 5.89 -8.15
C GLN A 53 1.28 4.80 -9.20
N LYS A 54 1.66 3.55 -8.94
CA LYS A 54 1.37 2.41 -9.83
C LYS A 54 -0.12 2.13 -9.97
N ASP A 55 -0.89 2.32 -8.90
CA ASP A 55 -2.34 2.07 -8.91
C ASP A 55 -3.16 3.22 -9.53
N ARG A 56 -2.56 4.41 -9.71
CA ARG A 56 -3.24 5.59 -10.28
C ARG A 56 -3.25 5.60 -11.82
N VAL A 57 -2.51 4.70 -12.46
CA VAL A 57 -2.31 4.63 -13.92
C VAL A 57 -3.04 3.43 -14.51
#